data_AF-A0A7W4NPX3-F1
#
_entry.id   AF-A0A7W4NPX3-F1
#
_cell.length_a   1.000
_cell.length_b   1.000
_cell.length_c   1.000
_cell.angle_alpha   90.00
_cell.angle_beta   90.00
_cell.angle_gamma   90.00
#
_symmetry.space_group_name_H-M   'P 1'
#
loop_
_entity.id
_entity.type
_entity.pdbx_description
1 polymer ?
#
loop_
_entity_poly.entity_id
_entity_poly.type
_entity_poly.pdbx_seq_one_letter_code
_entity_poly.pdbx_strand_id
1 'polypeptide(L)'
;MQDVRDALYIGHRSDGTLTRRPMSPHLQVYRFRLSMFLSIANRAAGVAAAAGATLGVCWLNAASKGPESFKKVQKVTRNPLGKLALAGWTLALVYHFVAGLRHLAWDAGYRFEKKEINEDGPVAVGVTIGATLVLLASIFGVAACRSRKKKAS
;
A
#
# COMPACT_ATOMS: atom_id res chain seq x y z
N MET A 1 -12.49 34.28 18.01
CA MET A 1 -13.29 33.04 17.83
C MET A 1 -12.96 32.53 16.44
N GLN A 2 -12.09 31.52 16.28
CA GLN A 2 -11.43 31.25 14.98
C GLN A 2 -11.71 29.88 14.32
N ASP A 3 -12.58 29.04 14.87
CA ASP A 3 -13.15 27.90 14.13
C ASP A 3 -14.59 27.65 14.62
N VAL A 4 -15.56 27.52 13.70
CA VAL A 4 -16.96 27.18 14.01
C VAL A 4 -17.04 25.77 14.64
N ARG A 5 -16.08 24.90 14.33
CA ARG A 5 -15.99 23.55 14.90
C ARG A 5 -15.61 23.57 16.37
N ASP A 6 -14.75 24.49 16.79
CA ASP A 6 -14.37 24.63 18.20
C ASP A 6 -15.54 25.09 19.06
N ALA A 7 -16.50 25.83 18.51
CA ALA A 7 -17.72 26.21 19.21
C ALA A 7 -18.57 25.01 19.64
N LEU A 8 -18.55 23.89 18.89
CA LEU A 8 -19.24 22.64 19.25
C LEU A 8 -18.60 21.92 20.44
N TYR A 9 -17.31 22.16 20.68
CA TYR A 9 -16.58 21.59 21.81
C TYR A 9 -16.71 22.42 23.08
N ILE A 10 -17.26 23.63 23.02
CA ILE A 10 -17.50 24.46 24.20
C ILE A 10 -18.89 24.13 24.75
N GLY A 11 -18.92 23.52 25.94
CA GLY A 11 -20.13 23.31 26.72
C GLY A 11 -20.17 24.22 27.94
N HIS A 12 -21.33 24.30 28.58
CA HIS A 12 -21.47 24.88 29.92
C HIS A 12 -21.60 23.77 30.96
N ARG A 13 -20.95 23.93 32.11
CA ARG A 13 -21.21 23.13 33.31
C ARG A 13 -22.45 23.65 34.03
N SER A 14 -22.93 22.90 35.02
CA SER A 14 -24.10 23.26 35.84
C SER A 14 -23.92 24.56 36.64
N ASP A 15 -22.68 25.01 36.86
CA ASP A 15 -22.31 26.28 37.49
C ASP A 15 -22.20 27.46 36.48
N GLY A 16 -22.49 27.23 35.20
CA GLY A 16 -22.39 28.22 34.13
C GLY A 16 -20.99 28.38 33.53
N THR A 17 -19.96 27.73 34.08
CA THR A 17 -18.58 27.84 33.57
C THR A 17 -18.41 27.16 32.21
N LEU A 18 -17.62 27.78 31.33
CA LEU A 18 -17.27 27.20 30.04
C LEU A 18 -16.28 26.05 30.23
N THR A 19 -16.56 24.90 29.63
CA THR A 19 -15.67 23.73 29.62
C THR A 19 -15.50 23.21 28.20
N ARG A 20 -14.28 22.82 27.84
CA ARG A 20 -14.04 22.07 26.60
C ARG A 20 -14.46 20.61 26.82
N ARG A 21 -15.36 20.10 25.99
CA ARG A 21 -15.80 18.71 26.00
C ARG A 21 -14.65 17.83 25.48
N PRO A 22 -14.28 16.76 26.21
CA PRO A 22 -13.26 15.84 25.73
C PRO A 22 -13.77 15.07 24.50
N MET A 23 -12.84 14.69 23.61
CA MET A 23 -13.16 13.80 22.49
C MET A 23 -13.41 12.38 23.02
N SER A 24 -14.51 11.75 22.61
CA SER A 24 -14.78 10.36 22.96
C SER A 24 -13.69 9.43 22.40
N PRO A 25 -13.29 8.38 23.12
CA PRO A 25 -12.40 7.35 22.59
C PRO A 25 -13.00 6.75 21.31
N HIS A 26 -12.18 6.57 20.27
CA HIS A 26 -12.65 6.09 18.97
C HIS A 26 -11.76 4.95 18.45
N LEU A 27 -10.50 5.19 18.09
CA LEU A 27 -9.64 4.13 17.54
C LEU A 27 -9.31 3.01 18.54
N GLN A 28 -9.10 3.38 19.81
CA GLN A 28 -8.63 2.45 20.84
C GLN A 28 -9.73 1.49 21.34
N VAL A 29 -11.00 1.90 21.23
CA VAL A 29 -12.15 1.13 21.75
C VAL A 29 -12.94 0.44 20.65
N TYR A 30 -12.73 0.80 19.38
CA TYR A 30 -13.49 0.23 18.28
C TYR A 30 -13.03 -1.19 17.93
N ARG A 31 -13.99 -2.09 17.71
CA ARG A 31 -13.69 -3.47 17.28
C ARG A 31 -13.14 -3.48 15.85
N PHE A 32 -11.87 -3.88 15.72
CA PHE A 32 -11.19 -3.93 14.44
C PHE A 32 -11.81 -4.96 13.49
N ARG A 33 -12.04 -4.56 12.24
CA ARG A 33 -12.60 -5.41 11.17
C ARG A 33 -11.65 -5.49 9.98
N LEU A 34 -11.69 -6.60 9.25
CA LEU A 34 -10.84 -6.80 8.08
C LEU A 34 -11.01 -5.69 7.03
N SER A 35 -12.24 -5.24 6.78
CA SER A 35 -12.51 -4.13 5.84
C SER A 35 -11.80 -2.83 6.24
N MET A 36 -11.69 -2.53 7.53
CA MET A 36 -10.97 -1.36 8.04
C MET A 36 -9.46 -1.52 7.84
N PHE A 37 -8.91 -2.69 8.17
CA PHE A 37 -7.51 -3.00 7.93
C PHE A 37 -7.17 -2.81 6.45
N LEU A 38 -7.97 -3.40 5.55
CA LEU A 38 -7.74 -3.32 4.13
C LEU A 38 -7.83 -1.88 3.62
N SER A 39 -8.74 -1.06 4.17
CA SER A 39 -8.79 0.37 3.81
C SER A 39 -7.52 1.13 4.23
N ILE A 40 -7.01 0.91 5.44
CA ILE A 40 -5.77 1.58 5.92
C ILE A 40 -4.55 1.06 5.15
N ALA A 41 -4.48 -0.24 4.95
CA ALA A 41 -3.43 -0.87 4.16
C ALA A 41 -3.43 -0.30 2.74
N ASN A 42 -4.59 -0.04 2.12
CA ASN A 42 -4.64 0.50 0.75
C ASN A 42 -4.03 1.90 0.68
N ARG A 43 -4.28 2.74 1.71
CA ARG A 43 -3.63 4.06 1.83
C ARG A 43 -2.12 3.93 1.99
N ALA A 44 -1.66 3.06 2.89
CA ALA A 44 -0.24 2.83 3.11
C ALA A 44 0.46 2.26 1.85
N ALA A 45 -0.19 1.34 1.16
CA ALA A 45 0.30 0.76 -0.08
C ALA A 45 0.37 1.79 -1.22
N GLY A 46 -0.60 2.70 -1.32
CA GLY A 46 -0.53 3.83 -2.26
C GLY A 46 0.69 4.73 -2.01
N VAL A 47 0.98 5.07 -0.74
CA VAL A 47 2.20 5.83 -0.37
C VAL A 47 3.47 5.06 -0.73
N ALA A 48 3.53 3.77 -0.38
CA ALA A 48 4.67 2.92 -0.71
C ALA A 48 4.86 2.74 -2.22
N ALA A 49 3.77 2.63 -2.98
CA ALA A 49 3.77 2.56 -4.43
C ALA A 49 4.34 3.83 -5.06
N ALA A 50 3.91 5.01 -4.61
CA ALA A 50 4.41 6.30 -5.08
C ALA A 50 5.90 6.52 -4.74
N ALA A 51 6.30 6.16 -3.51
CA ALA A 51 7.70 6.23 -3.10
C ALA A 51 8.59 5.32 -3.96
N GLY A 52 8.16 4.06 -4.16
CA GLY A 52 8.87 3.13 -5.03
C GLY A 52 8.89 3.57 -6.51
N ALA A 53 7.83 4.22 -7.01
CA ALA A 53 7.81 4.76 -8.37
C ALA A 53 8.90 5.83 -8.56
N THR A 54 9.14 6.67 -7.55
CA THR A 54 10.25 7.65 -7.55
C THR A 54 11.60 6.94 -7.67
N LEU A 55 11.81 5.85 -6.92
CA LEU A 55 13.02 5.01 -7.06
C LEU A 55 13.11 4.37 -8.45
N GLY A 56 11.98 3.94 -9.02
CA GLY A 56 11.89 3.42 -10.39
C GLY A 56 12.32 4.45 -11.44
N VAL A 57 11.92 5.71 -11.29
CA VAL A 57 12.38 6.81 -12.16
C VAL A 57 13.88 7.02 -12.03
N CYS A 58 14.43 7.04 -10.80
CA CYS A 58 15.87 7.10 -10.59
C CYS A 58 16.62 5.94 -11.26
N TRP A 59 16.04 4.74 -11.21
CA TRP A 59 16.58 3.54 -11.87
C TRP A 59 16.59 3.68 -13.40
N LEU A 60 15.48 4.15 -14.00
CA LEU A 60 15.36 4.39 -15.44
C LEU A 60 16.32 5.49 -15.92
N ASN A 61 16.47 6.56 -15.14
CA ASN A 61 17.43 7.63 -15.41
C ASN A 61 18.89 7.12 -15.34
N ALA A 62 19.20 6.21 -14.41
CA ALA A 62 20.52 5.60 -14.37
C ALA A 62 20.77 4.68 -15.58
N ALA A 63 19.73 4.02 -16.09
CA ALA A 63 19.79 3.20 -17.29
C ALA A 63 20.04 4.05 -18.56
N SER A 64 19.43 5.24 -18.66
CA SER A 64 19.62 6.13 -19.82
C SER A 64 21.02 6.77 -19.89
N LYS A 65 21.67 6.98 -18.74
CA LYS A 65 23.03 7.56 -18.64
C LYS A 65 24.17 6.60 -19.03
N GLY A 66 23.85 5.36 -19.39
CA GLY A 66 24.81 4.38 -19.88
C GLY A 66 25.31 3.37 -18.82
N PRO A 67 26.20 2.45 -19.24
CA PRO A 67 26.48 1.22 -18.49
C PRO A 67 27.12 1.43 -17.11
N GLU A 68 28.00 2.42 -16.99
CA GLU A 68 28.70 2.80 -15.75
C GLU A 68 27.71 3.21 -14.65
N SER A 69 26.79 4.13 -14.99
CA SER A 69 25.75 4.62 -14.09
C SER A 69 24.78 3.49 -13.70
N PHE A 70 24.39 2.66 -14.67
CA PHE A 70 23.47 1.55 -14.44
C PHE A 70 24.06 0.46 -13.53
N LYS A 71 25.36 0.17 -13.65
CA LYS A 71 26.06 -0.79 -12.76
C LYS A 71 25.96 -0.38 -11.29
N LYS A 72 26.05 0.92 -10.98
CA LYS A 72 25.94 1.44 -9.60
C LYS A 72 24.57 1.13 -8.99
N VAL A 73 23.50 1.40 -9.74
CA VAL A 73 22.13 1.12 -9.29
C VAL A 73 21.85 -0.38 -9.24
N GLN A 74 22.37 -1.17 -10.19
CA GLN A 74 22.27 -2.63 -10.15
C GLN A 74 22.90 -3.25 -8.90
N LYS A 75 23.99 -2.66 -8.37
CA LYS A 75 24.61 -3.14 -7.13
C LYS A 75 23.63 -3.04 -5.95
N VAL A 76 22.83 -1.98 -5.91
CA VAL A 76 21.80 -1.77 -4.88
C VAL A 76 20.65 -2.75 -5.07
N THR A 77 20.11 -2.87 -6.29
CA THR A 77 18.93 -3.73 -6.54
C THR A 77 19.23 -5.23 -6.48
N ARG A 78 20.49 -5.64 -6.67
CA ARG A 78 20.92 -7.05 -6.55
C ARG A 78 21.24 -7.47 -5.12
N ASN A 79 21.47 -6.54 -4.21
CA ASN A 79 21.67 -6.83 -2.79
C ASN A 79 20.38 -7.48 -2.21
N PRO A 80 20.46 -8.49 -1.31
CA PRO A 80 19.33 -9.00 -0.55
C PRO A 80 18.33 -7.94 -0.07
N LEU A 81 18.80 -6.82 0.51
CA LEU A 81 17.92 -5.73 0.96
C LEU A 81 17.20 -5.03 -0.20
N GLY A 82 17.89 -4.83 -1.33
CA GLY A 82 17.28 -4.26 -2.54
C GLY A 82 16.23 -5.19 -3.15
N LYS A 83 16.47 -6.50 -3.14
CA LYS A 83 15.48 -7.50 -3.58
C LYS A 83 14.27 -7.53 -2.66
N LEU A 84 14.48 -7.42 -1.34
CA LEU A 84 13.38 -7.34 -0.36
C LEU A 84 12.55 -6.08 -0.58
N ALA A 85 13.21 -4.92 -0.78
CA ALA A 85 12.53 -3.66 -1.09
C ALA A 85 11.73 -3.74 -2.39
N LEU A 86 12.29 -4.35 -3.45
CA LEU A 86 11.58 -4.58 -4.70
C LEU A 86 10.39 -5.54 -4.52
N ALA A 87 10.54 -6.61 -3.75
CA ALA A 87 9.45 -7.54 -3.45
C ALA A 87 8.32 -6.85 -2.67
N GLY A 88 8.67 -6.05 -1.66
CA GLY A 88 7.71 -5.25 -0.89
C GLY A 88 7.03 -4.18 -1.75
N TRP A 89 7.76 -3.54 -2.67
CA TRP A 89 7.18 -2.59 -3.61
C TRP A 89 6.22 -3.26 -4.60
N THR A 90 6.56 -4.43 -5.14
CA THR A 90 5.65 -5.23 -5.97
C THR A 90 4.38 -5.61 -5.21
N LEU A 91 4.51 -6.07 -3.96
CA LEU A 91 3.35 -6.39 -3.12
C LEU A 91 2.46 -5.16 -2.90
N ALA A 92 3.06 -4.01 -2.59
CA ALA A 92 2.32 -2.75 -2.40
C ALA A 92 1.59 -2.33 -3.68
N LEU A 93 2.24 -2.42 -4.85
CA LEU A 93 1.61 -2.11 -6.15
C LEU A 93 0.44 -3.03 -6.46
N VAL A 94 0.63 -4.35 -6.35
CA VAL A 94 -0.41 -5.34 -6.63
C VAL A 94 -1.59 -5.14 -5.69
N TYR A 95 -1.31 -4.98 -4.40
CA TYR A 95 -2.34 -4.78 -3.39
C TYR A 95 -3.13 -3.48 -3.63
N HIS A 96 -2.43 -2.36 -3.87
CA HIS A 96 -3.07 -1.07 -4.13
C HIS A 96 -3.94 -1.11 -5.39
N PHE A 97 -3.49 -1.84 -6.43
CA PHE A 97 -4.26 -2.05 -7.64
C PHE A 97 -5.54 -2.88 -7.40
N VAL A 98 -5.43 -4.04 -6.73
CA VAL A 98 -6.58 -4.90 -6.42
C VAL A 98 -7.58 -4.19 -5.51
N ALA A 99 -7.11 -3.48 -4.48
CA ALA A 99 -7.97 -2.67 -3.63
C ALA A 99 -8.60 -1.51 -4.41
N GLY A 100 -7.85 -0.87 -5.30
CA GLY A 100 -8.34 0.17 -6.20
C GLY A 100 -9.50 -0.32 -7.09
N LEU A 101 -9.40 -1.52 -7.67
CA LEU A 101 -10.49 -2.11 -8.44
C LEU A 101 -11.76 -2.30 -7.61
N ARG A 102 -11.64 -2.71 -6.34
CA ARG A 102 -12.78 -2.81 -5.43
C ARG A 102 -13.39 -1.46 -5.13
N HIS A 103 -12.57 -0.44 -4.89
CA HIS A 103 -13.03 0.92 -4.68
C HIS A 103 -13.76 1.46 -5.92
N LEU A 104 -13.23 1.25 -7.13
CA LEU A 104 -13.91 1.63 -8.37
C LEU A 104 -15.24 0.90 -8.56
N ALA A 105 -15.31 -0.39 -8.19
CA ALA A 105 -16.58 -1.13 -8.19
C ALA A 105 -17.60 -0.50 -7.23
N TRP A 106 -17.18 -0.15 -6.01
CA TRP A 106 -18.04 0.54 -5.04
C TRP A 106 -18.50 1.91 -5.53
N ASP A 107 -17.59 2.70 -6.11
CA ASP A 107 -17.88 4.03 -6.66
C ASP A 107 -18.84 3.97 -7.85
N ALA A 108 -18.80 2.87 -8.62
CA ALA A 108 -19.74 2.58 -9.69
C ALA A 108 -21.07 1.97 -9.21
N GLY A 109 -21.27 1.82 -7.89
CA GLY A 109 -22.51 1.29 -7.31
C GLY A 109 -22.62 -0.24 -7.33
N TYR A 110 -21.50 -0.96 -7.40
CA TYR A 110 -21.46 -2.42 -7.35
C TYR A 110 -20.82 -2.92 -6.04
N ARG A 111 -21.29 -4.06 -5.52
CA ARG A 111 -20.65 -4.82 -4.43
C ARG A 111 -20.39 -4.06 -3.12
N PHE A 112 -21.24 -3.09 -2.78
CA PHE A 112 -21.05 -2.21 -1.61
C PHE A 112 -21.88 -2.63 -0.39
N GLU A 113 -22.64 -3.72 -0.46
CA GLU A 113 -23.36 -4.22 0.70
C GLU A 113 -22.41 -4.85 1.72
N LYS A 114 -22.80 -4.82 3.00
CA LYS A 114 -21.98 -5.33 4.10
C LYS A 114 -21.57 -6.80 3.91
N LYS A 115 -22.48 -7.64 3.37
CA LYS A 115 -22.19 -9.05 3.10
C LYS A 115 -21.09 -9.19 2.04
N GLU A 116 -21.25 -8.50 0.92
CA GLU A 116 -20.31 -8.51 -0.21
C GLU A 116 -18.94 -7.97 0.20
N ILE A 117 -18.89 -6.87 0.95
CA ILE A 117 -17.63 -6.30 1.46
C ILE A 117 -16.87 -7.32 2.34
N ASN A 118 -17.58 -8.11 3.14
CA ASN A 118 -16.98 -9.13 3.99
C ASN A 118 -16.46 -10.33 3.19
N GLU A 119 -17.14 -10.71 2.11
CA GLU A 119 -16.71 -11.77 1.18
C GLU A 119 -15.51 -11.32 0.31
N ASP A 120 -15.53 -10.08 -0.17
CA ASP A 120 -14.49 -9.51 -1.03
C ASP A 120 -13.17 -9.30 -0.28
N GLY A 121 -13.22 -9.12 1.05
CA GLY A 121 -12.04 -8.94 1.89
C GLY A 121 -11.00 -10.05 1.73
N PRO A 122 -11.34 -11.30 2.10
CA PRO A 122 -10.45 -12.45 1.93
C PRO A 122 -10.05 -12.73 0.48
N VAL A 123 -10.99 -12.58 -0.47
CA VAL A 123 -10.71 -12.78 -1.91
C VAL A 123 -9.62 -11.82 -2.37
N ALA A 124 -9.73 -10.53 -2.03
CA ALA A 124 -8.72 -9.54 -2.40
C ALA A 124 -7.34 -9.87 -1.84
N VAL A 125 -7.27 -10.38 -0.61
CA VAL A 125 -6.01 -10.82 0.01
C VAL A 125 -5.43 -12.01 -0.75
N GLY A 126 -6.25 -13.01 -1.05
CA GLY A 126 -5.83 -14.19 -1.83
C GLY A 126 -5.31 -13.83 -3.21
N VAL A 127 -6.04 -13.00 -3.95
CA VAL A 127 -5.64 -12.51 -5.28
C VAL A 127 -4.33 -11.72 -5.20
N THR A 128 -4.19 -10.84 -4.21
CA THR A 128 -2.98 -10.05 -4.02
C THR A 128 -1.76 -10.94 -3.78
N ILE A 129 -1.87 -11.90 -2.87
CA ILE A 129 -0.77 -12.82 -2.55
C ILE A 129 -0.44 -13.67 -3.77
N GLY A 130 -1.44 -14.28 -4.41
CA GLY A 130 -1.26 -15.12 -5.59
C GLY A 130 -0.59 -14.38 -6.74
N ALA A 131 -1.11 -13.20 -7.11
CA ALA A 131 -0.55 -12.39 -8.17
C ALA A 131 0.89 -11.93 -7.86
N THR A 132 1.15 -11.52 -6.61
CA THR A 132 2.50 -11.11 -6.19
C THR A 132 3.49 -12.28 -6.28
N LEU A 133 3.11 -13.47 -5.78
CA LEU A 133 3.97 -14.65 -5.85
C LEU A 133 4.25 -15.07 -7.29
N VAL A 134 3.24 -15.06 -8.16
CA VAL A 134 3.41 -15.34 -9.59
C VAL A 134 4.39 -14.35 -10.22
N LEU A 135 4.21 -13.04 -10.00
CA LEU A 135 5.10 -12.01 -10.55
C LEU A 135 6.54 -12.17 -10.07
N LEU A 136 6.75 -12.37 -8.77
CA LEU A 136 8.08 -12.55 -8.21
C LEU A 136 8.72 -13.86 -8.70
N ALA A 137 7.96 -14.96 -8.76
CA ALA A 137 8.44 -16.23 -9.29
C ALA A 137 8.84 -16.12 -10.78
N SER A 138 8.07 -15.40 -11.60
CA SER A 138 8.44 -15.13 -12.99
C SER A 138 9.73 -14.30 -13.09
N ILE A 139 9.87 -13.22 -12.31
CA ILE A 139 11.05 -12.35 -12.33
C ILE A 139 12.31 -13.10 -11.87
N PHE A 140 12.24 -13.79 -10.73
CA PHE A 140 13.39 -14.52 -10.18
C PHE A 140 13.68 -15.83 -10.92
N GLY A 141 12.64 -16.52 -11.41
CA GLY A 141 12.77 -17.73 -12.21
C GLY A 141 13.47 -17.48 -13.54
N VAL A 142 13.08 -16.42 -14.27
CA VAL A 142 13.77 -16.01 -15.50
C VAL A 142 15.22 -15.61 -15.21
N ALA A 143 15.48 -14.90 -14.11
CA ALA A 143 16.83 -14.53 -13.71
C ALA A 143 17.71 -15.76 -13.41
N ALA A 144 17.17 -16.77 -12.72
CA ALA A 144 17.88 -18.00 -12.40
C ALA A 144 18.19 -18.84 -13.67
N CYS A 145 17.21 -19.00 -14.57
CA CYS A 145 17.40 -19.71 -15.83
C CYS A 145 18.46 -19.05 -16.73
N ARG A 146 18.46 -17.70 -16.81
CA ARG A 146 19.49 -16.94 -17.54
C ARG A 146 20.89 -17.12 -16.93
N SER A 147 21.00 -17.14 -15.60
CA SER A 147 22.28 -17.36 -14.92
C SER A 147 22.84 -18.77 -15.14
N ARG A 148 21.98 -19.80 -15.23
CA ARG A 148 22.43 -21.18 -15.51
C ARG A 148 22.98 -21.32 -16.92
N LYS A 149 22.29 -20.77 -17.94
CA LYS A 149 22.76 -20.80 -19.34
C LYS A 149 24.13 -20.15 -19.52
N LYS A 150 24.40 -19.01 -18.88
CA LYS A 150 25.71 -18.33 -18.92
C LYS A 150 26.87 -19.12 -18.31
N LYS A 151 26.60 -20.04 -17.38
CA LYS A 151 27.64 -20.90 -16.78
C LYS A 151 27.94 -22.14 -17.64
N ALA A 152 27.08 -22.44 -18.61
CA ALA A 152 27.17 -23.61 -19.48
C ALA A 152 27.73 -23.30 -20.89
N SER A 153 28.06 -22.03 -21.17
CA SER A 153 28.76 -21.57 -22.38
C SER A 153 30.14 -21.07 -22.03
#